data_AF-A0A257JSL6-F1
#
_entry.id   AF-A0A257JSL6-F1
#
_cell.length_a   1.000
_cell.length_b   1.000
_cell.length_c   1.000
_cell.angle_alpha   90.00
_cell.angle_beta   90.00
_cell.angle_gamma   90.00
#
_symmetry.space_group_name_H-M   'P 1'
#
loop_
_entity.id
_entity.type
_entity.pdbx_description
1 polymer ?
#
loop_
_entity_poly.entity_id
_entity_poly.type
_entity_poly.pdbx_seq_one_letter_code
_entity_poly.pdbx_strand_id
1 'polypeptide(L)'
;MVADLDHYPSVWARRADLIVHLAGLTLALFGGGLALGLAVSHGMLGKVAAVSIYALGLIAMLAFSLAYNFAKPSWQPFLRRLDHAGIFLMIAASYTPFTTQALTGAWSIGMTTAVWALAALGMAGKMFLPGLGKAIWVVLYLALGWMVVIAIKPMIEEVPAVAMWLLAAGGVVYSVGTIFYAAKGLKFRRAIWHGHVVAAAGLHYAAILVGVVLVGAH
;
A
#
# COMPACT_ATOMS: atom_id res chain seq x y z
N MET A 1 -34.19 16.43 -2.66
CA MET A 1 -32.83 16.66 -3.22
C MET A 1 -32.02 15.38 -3.07
N VAL A 2 -32.00 14.53 -4.09
CA VAL A 2 -31.05 13.42 -4.13
C VAL A 2 -29.71 14.06 -4.46
N ALA A 3 -28.84 14.18 -3.46
CA ALA A 3 -27.47 14.62 -3.66
C ALA A 3 -26.87 13.76 -4.77
N ASP A 4 -26.28 14.41 -5.76
CA ASP A 4 -25.51 13.83 -6.85
C ASP A 4 -24.65 12.68 -6.29
N LEU A 5 -25.06 11.43 -6.54
CA LEU A 5 -24.37 10.27 -5.97
C LEU A 5 -23.11 10.03 -6.79
N ASP A 6 -22.08 10.82 -6.46
CA ASP A 6 -20.67 10.70 -6.85
C ASP A 6 -20.27 9.22 -7.05
N HIS A 7 -20.34 8.68 -8.26
CA HIS A 7 -19.85 7.34 -8.64
C HIS A 7 -20.22 6.13 -7.74
N TYR A 8 -21.19 6.26 -6.83
CA TYR A 8 -21.69 5.21 -5.92
C TYR A 8 -23.12 4.83 -6.31
N PRO A 9 -23.45 3.53 -6.37
CA PRO A 9 -24.78 3.08 -6.79
C PRO A 9 -25.87 3.26 -5.71
N SER A 10 -25.51 3.54 -4.46
CA SER A 10 -26.47 3.79 -3.37
C SER A 10 -25.82 4.46 -2.17
N VAL A 11 -26.63 5.08 -1.31
CA VAL A 11 -26.18 5.66 -0.02
C VAL A 11 -25.51 4.60 0.86
N TRP A 12 -26.02 3.37 0.88
CA TRP A 12 -25.45 2.26 1.65
C TRP A 12 -24.06 1.86 1.15
N ALA A 13 -23.86 1.82 -0.17
CA ALA A 13 -22.56 1.54 -0.76
C ALA A 13 -21.53 2.62 -0.40
N ARG A 14 -21.94 3.90 -0.46
CA ARG A 14 -21.12 5.04 -0.05
C ARG A 14 -20.76 5.00 1.43
N ARG A 15 -21.71 4.68 2.30
CA ARG A 15 -21.49 4.56 3.76
C ARG A 15 -20.54 3.42 4.10
N ALA A 16 -20.72 2.25 3.48
CA ALA A 16 -19.84 1.11 3.67
C ALA A 16 -18.38 1.47 3.29
N ASP A 17 -18.21 2.14 2.16
CA ASP A 17 -16.87 2.54 1.71
C ASP A 17 -16.23 3.58 2.64
N LEU A 18 -17.01 4.54 3.13
CA LEU A 18 -16.55 5.53 4.10
C LEU A 18 -16.05 4.86 5.39
N ILE A 19 -16.81 3.90 5.91
CA ILE A 19 -16.43 3.16 7.13
C ILE A 19 -15.10 2.45 6.93
N VAL A 20 -14.91 1.79 5.78
CA VAL A 20 -13.65 1.10 5.45
C VAL A 20 -12.47 2.08 5.39
N HIS A 21 -12.63 3.23 4.74
CA HIS A 21 -11.57 4.25 4.68
C HIS A 21 -11.22 4.82 6.05
N LEU A 22 -12.23 5.16 6.87
CA LEU A 22 -12.00 5.70 8.21
C LEU A 22 -11.33 4.67 9.11
N ALA A 23 -11.82 3.43 9.12
CA ALA A 23 -11.20 2.35 9.88
C ALA A 23 -9.74 2.12 9.44
N GLY A 24 -9.51 2.04 8.12
CA GLY A 24 -8.16 1.86 7.58
C GLY A 24 -7.20 2.98 7.94
N LEU A 25 -7.62 4.25 7.79
CA LEU A 25 -6.78 5.40 8.10
C LEU A 25 -6.49 5.50 9.61
N THR A 26 -7.49 5.23 10.45
CA THR A 26 -7.30 5.16 11.91
C THR A 26 -6.29 4.07 12.27
N LEU A 27 -6.45 2.85 11.75
CA LEU A 27 -5.51 1.76 11.97
C LEU A 27 -4.10 2.10 11.48
N ALA A 28 -3.96 2.78 10.34
CA ALA A 28 -2.66 3.21 9.83
C ALA A 28 -1.98 4.27 10.70
N LEU A 29 -2.74 5.24 11.23
CA LEU A 29 -2.19 6.26 12.13
C LEU A 29 -1.71 5.64 13.45
N PHE A 30 -2.54 4.83 14.10
CA PHE A 30 -2.18 4.18 15.36
C PHE A 30 -1.09 3.12 15.17
N GLY A 31 -1.26 2.24 14.18
CA GLY A 31 -0.30 1.17 13.87
C GLY A 31 1.05 1.73 13.43
N GLY A 32 1.05 2.74 12.55
CA GLY A 32 2.27 3.43 12.11
C GLY A 32 2.99 4.11 13.27
N GLY A 33 2.26 4.81 14.15
CA GLY A 33 2.82 5.40 15.36
C GLY A 33 3.41 4.36 16.32
N LEU A 34 2.72 3.23 16.53
CA LEU A 34 3.21 2.12 17.35
C LEU A 34 4.49 1.51 16.77
N ALA A 35 4.51 1.20 15.47
CA ALA A 35 5.69 0.62 14.82
C ALA A 35 6.89 1.58 14.88
N LEU A 36 6.65 2.89 14.72
CA LEU A 36 7.69 3.90 14.86
C LEU A 36 8.21 3.98 16.30
N GLY A 37 7.33 3.99 17.30
CA GLY A 37 7.70 3.98 18.72
C GLY A 37 8.57 2.77 19.09
N LEU A 38 8.19 1.58 18.60
CA LEU A 38 8.97 0.35 18.78
C LEU A 38 10.33 0.41 18.06
N ALA A 39 10.38 0.97 16.86
CA ALA A 39 11.65 1.15 16.14
C ALA A 39 12.59 2.11 16.88
N VAL A 40 12.05 3.17 17.48
CA VAL A 40 12.82 4.13 18.30
C VAL A 40 13.32 3.47 19.58
N SER A 41 12.51 2.67 20.27
CA SER A 41 12.92 2.01 21.52
C SER A 41 14.07 1.02 21.34
N HIS A 42 14.27 0.49 20.13
CA HIS A 42 15.37 -0.41 19.81
C HIS A 42 16.64 0.32 19.29
N GLY A 43 16.66 1.66 19.28
CA GLY A 43 17.88 2.47 19.12
C GLY A 43 18.57 2.47 17.75
N MET A 44 17.97 1.87 16.71
CA MET A 44 18.59 1.76 15.39
C MET A 44 18.02 2.79 14.39
N LEU A 45 18.78 3.84 14.10
CA LEU A 45 18.36 4.92 13.17
C LEU A 45 17.90 4.41 11.80
N GLY A 46 18.54 3.37 11.26
CA GLY A 46 18.14 2.74 9.99
C GLY A 46 16.72 2.17 10.04
N LYS A 47 16.37 1.44 11.10
CA LYS A 47 15.03 0.90 11.31
C LYS A 47 14.00 2.02 11.44
N VAL A 48 14.33 3.08 12.19
CA VAL A 48 13.44 4.25 12.36
C VAL A 48 13.14 4.91 11.01
N ALA A 49 14.17 5.14 10.19
CA ALA A 49 13.99 5.74 8.86
C ALA A 49 13.13 4.85 7.95
N ALA A 50 13.43 3.55 7.88
CA ALA A 50 12.72 2.62 7.02
C ALA A 50 11.23 2.46 7.41
N VAL A 51 10.95 2.37 8.72
CA VAL A 51 9.58 2.29 9.25
C VAL A 51 8.84 3.62 9.05
N SER A 52 9.52 4.76 9.17
CA SER A 52 8.91 6.07 8.90
C SER A 52 8.47 6.20 7.44
N ILE A 53 9.31 5.78 6.49
CA ILE A 53 8.98 5.77 5.06
C ILE A 53 7.75 4.89 4.80
N TYR A 54 7.73 3.69 5.37
CA TYR A 54 6.57 2.80 5.28
C TYR A 54 5.30 3.43 5.85
N ALA A 55 5.34 3.95 7.08
CA ALA A 55 4.18 4.52 7.76
C ALA A 55 3.62 5.73 7.00
N LEU A 56 4.50 6.62 6.52
CA LEU A 56 4.09 7.77 5.71
C LEU A 56 3.48 7.34 4.38
N GLY A 57 4.04 6.33 3.71
CA GLY A 57 3.46 5.78 2.48
C GLY A 57 2.07 5.18 2.68
N LEU A 58 1.88 4.44 3.78
CA LEU A 58 0.59 3.84 4.15
C LEU A 58 -0.47 4.91 4.42
N ILE A 59 -0.12 5.89 5.26
CA ILE A 59 -1.02 6.99 5.63
C ILE A 59 -1.35 7.81 4.37
N ALA A 60 -0.36 8.16 3.55
CA ALA A 60 -0.56 8.93 2.33
C ALA A 60 -1.49 8.21 1.34
N MET A 61 -1.28 6.91 1.09
CA MET A 61 -2.14 6.12 0.20
C MET A 61 -3.59 6.14 0.68
N LEU A 62 -3.84 5.84 1.96
CA LEU A 62 -5.20 5.79 2.51
C LEU A 62 -5.85 7.18 2.58
N ALA A 63 -5.08 8.21 2.91
CA ALA A 63 -5.56 9.59 2.96
C ALA A 63 -5.90 10.13 1.56
N PHE A 64 -5.07 9.90 0.55
CA PHE A 64 -5.39 10.28 -0.83
C PHE A 64 -6.62 9.54 -1.34
N SER A 65 -6.77 8.27 -0.97
CA SER A 65 -7.94 7.48 -1.35
C SER A 65 -9.23 7.98 -0.72
N LEU A 66 -9.21 8.27 0.57
CA LEU A 66 -10.35 8.90 1.26
C LEU A 66 -10.66 10.28 0.67
N ALA A 67 -9.63 11.12 0.46
CA ALA A 67 -9.80 12.44 -0.12
C ALA A 67 -10.44 12.36 -1.51
N TYR A 68 -9.96 11.49 -2.40
CA TYR A 68 -10.52 11.30 -3.73
C TYR A 68 -11.99 10.85 -3.69
N ASN A 69 -12.29 9.79 -2.95
CA ASN A 69 -13.61 9.15 -2.99
C ASN A 69 -14.72 10.01 -2.34
N PHE A 70 -14.37 11.04 -1.58
CA PHE A 70 -15.31 11.91 -0.87
C PHE A 70 -15.13 13.41 -1.17
N ALA A 71 -14.29 13.77 -2.13
CA ALA A 71 -14.12 15.14 -2.57
C ALA A 71 -15.27 15.65 -3.43
N LYS A 72 -15.42 16.98 -3.46
CA LYS A 72 -16.29 17.68 -4.41
C LYS A 72 -15.89 17.35 -5.86
N PRO A 73 -16.84 17.30 -6.81
CA PRO A 73 -16.58 16.96 -8.22
C PRO A 73 -15.45 17.77 -8.87
N SER A 74 -15.27 19.05 -8.50
CA SER A 74 -14.21 19.91 -9.03
C SER A 74 -12.79 19.45 -8.66
N TRP A 75 -12.61 18.77 -7.53
CA TRP A 75 -11.30 18.30 -7.05
C TRP A 75 -11.03 16.83 -7.38
N GLN A 76 -12.08 16.04 -7.65
CA GLN A 76 -11.98 14.61 -7.93
C GLN A 76 -10.97 14.26 -9.05
N PRO A 77 -10.88 15.00 -10.19
CA PRO A 77 -9.94 14.64 -11.25
C PRO A 77 -8.48 14.68 -10.81
N PHE A 78 -8.11 15.66 -9.98
CA PHE A 78 -6.75 15.81 -9.44
C PHE A 78 -6.49 14.79 -8.34
N LEU A 79 -7.39 14.68 -7.36
CA LEU A 79 -7.25 13.73 -6.25
C LEU A 79 -7.23 12.28 -6.71
N ARG A 80 -7.94 11.95 -7.80
CA ARG A 80 -7.86 10.63 -8.44
C ARG A 80 -6.46 10.30 -8.95
N ARG A 81 -5.71 11.30 -9.43
CA ARG A 81 -4.32 11.08 -9.86
C ARG A 81 -3.43 10.82 -8.65
N LEU A 82 -3.63 11.57 -7.56
CA LEU A 82 -2.92 11.36 -6.29
C LEU A 82 -3.24 10.00 -5.65
N ASP A 83 -4.51 9.59 -5.59
CA ASP A 83 -4.94 8.28 -5.09
C ASP A 83 -4.25 7.14 -5.86
N HIS A 84 -4.29 7.20 -7.19
CA HIS A 84 -3.62 6.21 -8.03
C HIS A 84 -2.08 6.26 -7.97
N ALA A 85 -1.48 7.43 -7.79
CA ALA A 85 -0.05 7.56 -7.56
C ALA A 85 0.34 7.03 -6.17
N GLY A 86 -0.54 7.19 -5.18
CA GLY A 86 -0.38 6.67 -3.82
C GLY A 86 -0.19 5.16 -3.76
N ILE A 87 -0.76 4.41 -4.71
CA ILE A 87 -0.53 2.96 -4.82
C ILE A 87 0.94 2.67 -5.15
N PHE A 88 1.54 3.38 -6.11
CA PHE A 88 2.96 3.21 -6.44
C PHE A 88 3.86 3.60 -5.27
N LEU A 89 3.55 4.73 -4.62
CA LEU A 89 4.25 5.17 -3.41
C LEU A 89 4.20 4.10 -2.32
N MET A 90 3.02 3.55 -2.05
CA MET A 90 2.84 2.54 -1.01
C MET A 90 3.59 1.25 -1.32
N ILE A 91 3.60 0.79 -2.58
CA ILE A 91 4.39 -0.38 -2.96
C ILE A 91 5.87 -0.14 -2.61
N ALA A 92 6.47 0.97 -3.04
CA ALA A 92 7.86 1.28 -2.72
C ALA A 92 8.12 1.45 -1.21
N ALA A 93 7.22 2.14 -0.52
CA ALA A 93 7.30 2.32 0.93
C ALA A 93 7.23 0.99 1.68
N SER A 94 6.43 0.02 1.21
CA SER A 94 6.32 -1.32 1.81
C SER A 94 7.53 -2.23 1.60
N TYR A 95 8.31 -1.99 0.55
CA TYR A 95 9.57 -2.72 0.31
C TYR A 95 10.69 -2.20 1.20
N THR A 96 10.72 -0.89 1.45
CA THR A 96 11.82 -0.19 2.12
C THR A 96 12.31 -0.86 3.42
N PRO A 97 11.45 -1.28 4.37
CA PRO A 97 11.91 -1.98 5.58
C PRO A 97 12.70 -3.24 5.28
N PHE A 98 12.24 -4.09 4.35
CA PHE A 98 12.91 -5.35 4.04
C PHE A 98 14.17 -5.14 3.19
N THR A 99 14.10 -4.29 2.17
CA THR A 99 15.23 -4.11 1.26
C THR A 99 16.39 -3.37 1.92
N THR A 100 16.12 -2.49 2.87
CA THR A 100 17.18 -1.72 3.54
C THR A 100 17.65 -2.31 4.86
N GLN A 101 16.83 -3.11 5.56
CA GLN A 101 17.17 -3.65 6.88
C GLN A 101 17.39 -5.16 6.91
N ALA A 102 16.83 -5.94 5.97
CA ALA A 102 17.02 -7.39 5.91
C ALA A 102 17.99 -7.80 4.80
N LEU A 103 17.87 -7.21 3.61
CA LEU A 103 18.82 -7.49 2.52
C LEU A 103 20.16 -6.77 2.75
N THR A 104 21.23 -7.36 2.22
CA THR A 104 22.59 -6.83 2.30
C THR A 104 23.24 -6.67 0.92
N GLY A 105 24.34 -5.91 0.85
CA GLY A 105 25.16 -5.75 -0.35
C GLY A 105 24.39 -5.28 -1.59
N ALA A 106 24.66 -5.91 -2.73
CA ALA A 106 24.05 -5.56 -4.01
C ALA A 106 22.53 -5.76 -4.04
N TRP A 107 21.99 -6.71 -3.27
CA TRP A 107 20.55 -6.96 -3.20
C TRP A 107 19.81 -5.80 -2.52
N SER A 108 20.37 -5.26 -1.43
CA SER A 108 19.78 -4.13 -0.73
C SER A 108 19.67 -2.90 -1.63
N ILE A 109 20.79 -2.50 -2.24
CA ILE A 109 20.85 -1.32 -3.10
C ILE A 109 20.02 -1.55 -4.38
N GLY A 110 20.26 -2.66 -5.07
CA GLY A 110 19.62 -2.99 -6.34
C GLY A 110 18.10 -3.04 -6.24
N MET A 111 17.55 -3.77 -5.26
CA MET A 111 16.09 -3.84 -5.11
C MET A 111 15.51 -2.52 -4.63
N THR A 112 16.12 -1.84 -3.66
CA THR A 112 15.61 -0.54 -3.19
C THR A 112 15.55 0.46 -4.34
N THR A 113 16.63 0.61 -5.10
CA THR A 113 16.69 1.55 -6.23
C THR A 113 15.72 1.15 -7.34
N ALA A 114 15.63 -0.14 -7.70
CA ALA A 114 14.72 -0.59 -8.75
C ALA A 114 13.25 -0.32 -8.40
N VAL A 115 12.82 -0.67 -7.17
CA VAL A 115 11.43 -0.47 -6.73
C VAL A 115 11.09 1.02 -6.73
N TRP A 116 11.94 1.85 -6.14
CA TRP A 116 11.69 3.29 -6.06
C TRP A 116 11.74 3.98 -7.42
N ALA A 117 12.64 3.58 -8.32
CA ALA A 117 12.69 4.13 -9.67
C ALA A 117 11.42 3.79 -10.47
N LEU A 118 10.99 2.53 -10.45
CA LEU A 118 9.76 2.10 -11.14
C LEU A 118 8.51 2.73 -10.51
N ALA A 119 8.45 2.86 -9.18
CA ALA A 119 7.38 3.56 -8.50
C ALA A 119 7.34 5.05 -8.87
N ALA A 120 8.49 5.72 -8.95
CA ALA A 120 8.58 7.13 -9.36
C ALA A 120 8.09 7.32 -10.80
N LEU A 121 8.49 6.43 -11.72
CA LEU A 121 7.98 6.43 -13.09
C LEU A 121 6.47 6.19 -13.14
N GLY A 122 5.95 5.26 -12.33
CA GLY A 122 4.52 4.99 -12.20
C GLY A 122 3.73 6.20 -11.66
N MET A 123 4.24 6.86 -10.62
CA MET A 123 3.67 8.08 -10.05
C MET A 123 3.64 9.21 -11.08
N ALA A 124 4.77 9.47 -11.75
CA ALA A 124 4.86 10.47 -12.82
C ALA A 124 3.88 10.15 -13.96
N GLY A 125 3.82 8.89 -14.39
CA GLY A 125 2.87 8.42 -15.38
C GLY A 125 1.41 8.69 -14.98
N LYS A 126 1.03 8.50 -13.72
CA LYS A 126 -0.33 8.84 -13.25
C LYS A 126 -0.63 10.33 -13.24
N MET A 127 0.38 11.17 -13.04
CA MET A 127 0.22 12.62 -13.05
C MET A 127 0.11 13.16 -14.49
N PHE A 128 0.90 12.62 -15.41
CA PHE A 128 1.12 13.20 -16.75
C PHE A 128 0.50 12.41 -17.92
N LEU A 129 0.08 11.15 -17.74
CA LEU A 129 -0.49 10.30 -18.79
C LEU A 129 -1.96 9.88 -18.48
N PRO A 130 -2.92 10.82 -18.42
CA PRO A 130 -4.30 10.53 -18.01
C PRO A 130 -5.09 9.64 -18.98
N GLY A 131 -4.59 9.41 -20.20
CA GLY A 131 -5.25 8.61 -21.25
C GLY A 131 -4.99 7.10 -21.19
N LEU A 132 -4.08 6.63 -20.33
CA LEU A 132 -3.76 5.20 -20.25
C LEU A 132 -4.90 4.40 -19.60
N GLY A 133 -5.25 3.28 -20.24
CA GLY A 133 -6.33 2.41 -19.80
C GLY A 133 -6.14 1.83 -18.40
N LYS A 134 -7.24 1.65 -17.68
CA LYS A 134 -7.28 1.10 -16.30
C LYS A 134 -6.50 -0.22 -16.15
N ALA A 135 -6.63 -1.11 -17.13
CA ALA A 135 -6.00 -2.43 -17.10
C ALA A 135 -4.45 -2.36 -17.10
N ILE A 136 -3.87 -1.45 -17.89
CA ILE A 136 -2.42 -1.25 -17.95
C ILE A 136 -1.89 -0.90 -16.56
N TRP A 137 -2.57 0.03 -15.87
CA TRP A 137 -2.16 0.42 -14.53
C TRP A 137 -2.24 -0.71 -13.52
N VAL A 138 -3.32 -1.52 -13.56
CA VAL A 138 -3.44 -2.70 -12.70
C VAL A 138 -2.29 -3.68 -12.93
N VAL A 139 -1.93 -3.94 -14.19
CA VAL A 139 -0.78 -4.80 -14.52
C VAL A 139 0.52 -4.22 -13.97
N LEU A 140 0.75 -2.91 -14.12
CA LEU A 140 1.95 -2.26 -13.58
C LEU A 140 2.01 -2.33 -12.05
N TYR A 141 0.89 -2.16 -11.34
CA TYR A 141 0.83 -2.31 -9.89
C TYR A 141 1.17 -3.72 -9.45
N LEU A 142 0.60 -4.74 -10.12
CA LEU A 142 0.85 -6.14 -9.78
C LEU A 142 2.29 -6.55 -10.10
N ALA A 143 2.82 -6.15 -11.26
CA ALA A 143 4.19 -6.42 -11.65
C ALA A 143 5.18 -5.82 -10.64
N LEU A 144 4.98 -4.55 -10.26
CA LEU A 144 5.82 -3.90 -9.24
C LEU A 144 5.63 -4.52 -7.85
N GLY A 145 4.39 -4.84 -7.48
CA GLY A 145 4.04 -5.43 -6.18
C GLY A 145 4.66 -6.80 -5.96
N TRP A 146 4.82 -7.59 -7.02
CA TRP A 146 5.44 -8.92 -6.99
C TRP A 146 6.94 -8.94 -7.31
N MET A 147 7.58 -7.79 -7.50
CA MET A 147 8.99 -7.71 -7.88
C MET A 147 9.93 -8.36 -6.85
N VAL A 148 9.52 -8.47 -5.59
CA VAL A 148 10.25 -9.19 -4.52
C VAL A 148 10.56 -10.65 -4.87
N VAL A 149 9.78 -11.27 -5.76
CA VAL A 149 10.03 -12.65 -6.23
C VAL A 149 11.39 -12.78 -6.91
N ILE A 150 11.91 -11.71 -7.53
CA ILE A 150 13.25 -11.69 -8.12
C ILE A 150 14.32 -11.88 -7.04
N ALA A 151 14.09 -11.33 -5.84
CA ALA A 151 14.95 -11.45 -4.67
C ALA A 151 14.50 -12.58 -3.73
N ILE A 152 13.74 -13.58 -4.20
CA ILE A 152 13.14 -14.59 -3.30
C ILE A 152 14.19 -15.38 -2.52
N LYS A 153 15.33 -15.72 -3.13
CA LYS A 153 16.40 -16.47 -2.48
C LYS A 153 16.97 -15.73 -1.26
N PRO A 154 17.54 -14.51 -1.40
CA PRO A 154 18.05 -13.78 -0.24
C PRO A 154 16.93 -13.40 0.75
N MET A 155 15.69 -13.22 0.29
CA MET A 155 14.56 -12.98 1.20
C MET A 155 14.27 -14.19 2.09
N ILE A 156 14.30 -15.42 1.58
CA ILE A 156 14.10 -16.63 2.38
C ILE A 156 15.27 -16.86 3.36
N GLU A 157 16.47 -16.48 2.96
CA GLU A 157 17.68 -16.64 3.78
C GLU A 157 17.72 -15.63 4.95
N GLU A 158 17.28 -14.38 4.73
CA GLU A 158 17.44 -13.28 5.70
C GLU A 158 16.15 -12.90 6.46
N VAL A 159 14.97 -13.22 5.93
CA VAL A 159 13.68 -12.79 6.51
C VAL A 159 12.98 -13.94 7.23
N PRO A 160 12.50 -13.75 8.48
CA PRO A 160 11.76 -14.78 9.20
C PRO A 160 10.59 -15.35 8.39
N ALA A 161 10.43 -16.68 8.41
CA ALA A 161 9.41 -17.38 7.62
C ALA A 161 7.98 -16.86 7.86
N VAL A 162 7.65 -16.44 9.08
CA VAL A 162 6.35 -15.85 9.40
C VAL A 162 6.13 -14.54 8.63
N ALA A 163 7.14 -13.67 8.56
CA ALA A 163 7.06 -12.43 7.78
C ALA A 163 6.89 -12.74 6.28
N MET A 164 7.60 -13.75 5.76
CA MET A 164 7.47 -14.19 4.37
C MET A 164 6.05 -14.66 4.02
N TRP A 165 5.43 -15.47 4.88
CA TRP A 165 4.05 -15.91 4.68
C TRP A 165 3.05 -14.75 4.76
N LEU A 166 3.26 -13.80 5.67
CA LEU A 166 2.43 -12.59 5.77
C LEU A 166 2.55 -11.71 4.52
N LEU A 167 3.75 -11.54 3.97
CA LEU A 167 3.97 -10.83 2.71
C LEU A 167 3.29 -11.54 1.52
N ALA A 168 3.44 -12.86 1.42
CA ALA A 168 2.81 -13.64 0.37
C ALA A 168 1.27 -13.55 0.46
N ALA A 169 0.71 -13.73 1.65
CA ALA A 169 -0.73 -13.60 1.89
C ALA A 169 -1.23 -12.18 1.55
N GLY A 170 -0.48 -11.14 1.96
CA GLY A 170 -0.80 -9.75 1.64
C GLY A 170 -0.80 -9.48 0.13
N GLY A 171 0.23 -9.95 -0.59
CA GLY A 171 0.32 -9.87 -2.05
C GLY A 171 -0.86 -10.56 -2.75
N VAL A 172 -1.29 -11.73 -2.27
CA VAL A 172 -2.48 -12.44 -2.77
C VAL A 172 -3.75 -11.65 -2.48
N VAL A 173 -3.95 -11.15 -1.27
CA VAL A 173 -5.16 -10.36 -0.91
C VAL A 173 -5.25 -9.09 -1.75
N TYR A 174 -4.14 -8.37 -1.97
CA TYR A 174 -4.11 -7.23 -2.91
C TYR A 174 -4.52 -7.64 -4.32
N SER A 175 -3.95 -8.74 -4.82
CA SER A 175 -4.19 -9.24 -6.17
C SER A 175 -5.66 -9.62 -6.37
N VAL A 176 -6.24 -10.37 -5.43
CA VAL A 176 -7.66 -10.75 -5.45
C VAL A 176 -8.55 -9.52 -5.37
N GLY A 177 -8.19 -8.51 -4.58
CA GLY A 177 -8.90 -7.24 -4.52
C GLY A 177 -9.15 -6.62 -5.90
N THR A 178 -8.18 -6.72 -6.82
CA THR A 178 -8.27 -6.11 -8.16
C THR A 178 -9.43 -6.67 -8.99
N ILE A 179 -9.84 -7.93 -8.72
CA ILE A 179 -11.00 -8.57 -9.35
C ILE A 179 -12.29 -7.84 -8.95
N PHE A 180 -12.47 -7.57 -7.65
CA PHE A 180 -13.62 -6.81 -7.15
C PHE A 180 -13.61 -5.36 -7.64
N TYR A 181 -12.44 -4.74 -7.75
CA TYR A 181 -12.28 -3.42 -8.35
C TYR A 181 -12.68 -3.37 -9.84
N ALA A 182 -12.53 -4.47 -10.58
CA ALA A 182 -12.95 -4.61 -11.97
C ALA A 182 -14.44 -4.97 -12.12
N ALA A 183 -15.04 -5.63 -11.12
CA ALA A 183 -16.41 -6.14 -11.14
C ALA A 183 -17.47 -5.01 -11.06
N LYS A 184 -17.78 -4.40 -12.21
CA LYS A 184 -18.71 -3.26 -12.30
C LYS A 184 -20.13 -3.57 -11.81
N GLY A 185 -20.59 -4.82 -11.88
CA GLY A 185 -21.94 -5.24 -11.47
C GLY A 185 -22.16 -5.35 -9.96
N LEU A 186 -21.11 -5.33 -9.13
CA LEU A 186 -21.25 -5.49 -7.68
C LEU A 186 -21.58 -4.15 -7.00
N LYS A 187 -22.70 -4.13 -6.25
CA LYS A 187 -23.19 -2.94 -5.53
C LYS A 187 -22.16 -2.34 -4.57
N PHE A 188 -21.44 -3.20 -3.84
CA PHE A 188 -20.45 -2.80 -2.82
C PHE A 188 -19.00 -2.91 -3.31
N ARG A 189 -18.76 -2.93 -4.62
CA ARG A 189 -17.42 -3.22 -5.19
C ARG A 189 -16.28 -2.37 -4.62
N ARG A 190 -16.53 -1.08 -4.36
CA ARG A 190 -15.51 -0.15 -3.85
C ARG A 190 -15.15 -0.46 -2.40
N ALA A 191 -16.15 -0.62 -1.54
CA ALA A 191 -15.97 -1.03 -0.15
C ALA A 191 -15.24 -2.37 -0.05
N ILE A 192 -15.58 -3.35 -0.90
CA ILE A 192 -14.89 -4.65 -0.94
C ILE A 192 -13.43 -4.47 -1.39
N TRP A 193 -13.19 -3.69 -2.44
CA TRP A 193 -11.84 -3.36 -2.92
C TRP A 193 -10.99 -2.70 -1.83
N HIS A 194 -11.47 -1.60 -1.23
CA HIS A 194 -10.74 -0.90 -0.18
C HIS A 194 -10.59 -1.78 1.07
N GLY A 195 -11.53 -2.68 1.34
CA GLY A 195 -11.41 -3.67 2.42
C GLY A 195 -10.24 -4.62 2.20
N HIS A 196 -10.03 -5.09 0.97
CA HIS A 196 -8.85 -5.89 0.62
C HIS A 196 -7.56 -5.08 0.76
N VAL A 197 -7.56 -3.80 0.35
CA VAL A 197 -6.41 -2.91 0.53
C VAL A 197 -6.04 -2.76 2.01
N VAL A 198 -7.02 -2.53 2.88
CA VAL A 198 -6.79 -2.40 4.34
C VAL A 198 -6.32 -3.74 4.93
N ALA A 199 -6.94 -4.86 4.56
CA ALA A 199 -6.56 -6.18 5.06
C ALA A 199 -5.13 -6.56 4.64
N ALA A 200 -4.78 -6.36 3.37
CA ALA A 200 -3.44 -6.62 2.86
C ALA A 200 -2.39 -5.68 3.48
N ALA A 201 -2.72 -4.39 3.66
CA ALA A 201 -1.87 -3.45 4.38
C ALA A 201 -1.62 -3.90 5.83
N GLY A 202 -2.64 -4.46 6.50
CA GLY A 202 -2.50 -5.06 7.83
C GLY A 202 -1.57 -6.28 7.87
N LEU A 203 -1.62 -7.14 6.84
CA LEU A 203 -0.69 -8.26 6.69
C LEU A 203 0.76 -7.78 6.48
N HIS A 204 0.97 -6.77 5.62
CA HIS A 204 2.29 -6.18 5.41
C HIS A 204 2.79 -5.46 6.66
N TYR A 205 1.92 -4.78 7.39
CA TYR A 205 2.21 -4.17 8.69
C TYR A 205 2.74 -5.22 9.68
N ALA A 206 1.99 -6.32 9.83
CA ALA A 206 2.39 -7.42 10.70
C ALA A 206 3.73 -8.02 10.25
N ALA A 207 3.94 -8.20 8.94
CA ALA A 207 5.20 -8.69 8.40
C ALA A 207 6.38 -7.77 8.75
N ILE A 208 6.20 -6.46 8.67
CA ILE A 208 7.24 -5.47 9.03
C ILE A 208 7.54 -5.50 10.52
N LEU A 209 6.51 -5.65 11.37
CA LEU A 209 6.72 -5.80 12.81
C LEU A 209 7.58 -7.03 13.12
N VAL A 210 7.16 -8.21 12.65
CA VAL A 210 7.84 -9.48 13.01
C VAL A 210 9.12 -9.73 12.21
N GLY A 211 9.27 -9.11 11.04
CA GLY A 211 10.40 -9.31 10.13
C GLY A 211 11.47 -8.22 10.17
N VAL A 212 11.19 -7.06 10.78
CA VAL A 212 12.14 -5.94 10.83
C VAL A 212 12.20 -5.28 12.22
N VAL A 213 11.05 -4.87 12.77
CA VAL A 213 11.02 -4.05 14.00
C VAL A 213 11.40 -4.86 15.23
N LEU A 214 10.81 -6.05 15.39
CA LEU A 214 10.97 -6.92 16.55
C LEU A 214 12.14 -7.92 16.39
N VAL A 215 12.75 -7.99 15.21
CA VAL A 215 13.91 -8.86 14.98
C VAL A 215 15.10 -8.35 15.79
N GLY A 216 15.66 -9.24 16.63
CA GLY A 216 16.79 -8.94 17.51
C GLY A 216 16.41 -8.21 18.82
N ALA A 217 15.12 -8.16 19.18
CA ALA A 217 14.64 -7.52 20.43
C ALA A 217 14.71 -8.45 21.66
N HIS A 218 15.67 -9.37 21.71
CA HIS A 218 15.89 -10.32 22.81
C HIS A 218 17.25 -10.10 23.46
#